data_AF-A0A379E769-F1
#
_entry.id   AF-A0A379E769-F1
#
_cell.length_a   1.000
_cell.length_b   1.000
_cell.length_c   1.000
_cell.angle_alpha   90.00
_cell.angle_beta   90.00
_cell.angle_gamma   90.00
#
_symmetry.space_group_name_H-M   'P 1'
#
loop_
_entity.id
_entity.type
_entity.pdbx_description
1 polymer ?
#
loop_
_entity_poly.entity_id
_entity_poly.type
_entity_poly.pdbx_seq_one_letter_code
_entity_poly.pdbx_strand_id
1 'polypeptide(L)'
;MKKKLLLMVLGIICCCIGSSLKAQKLSDLPKAEREAKLLEIAKEVYQRDRFKAFYREYGEPFITEFVYPYDDNDPESISYGARKGDIMYKVHFPYDRTKEVMEAKYAAVVTIYDKTGEALDIFLGNNYIIILKEIKEKEK
;
A
#
# COMPACT_ATOMS: atom_id res chain seq x y z
N MET A 1 -25.93 -37.49 19.40
CA MET A 1 -26.19 -36.97 18.04
C MET A 1 -26.28 -35.44 17.96
N LYS A 2 -26.69 -34.71 19.00
CA LYS A 2 -26.83 -33.23 18.96
C LYS A 2 -25.52 -32.43 18.83
N LYS A 3 -24.40 -32.90 19.42
CA LYS A 3 -23.08 -32.22 19.33
C LYS A 3 -22.41 -32.33 17.94
N LYS A 4 -22.64 -33.44 17.21
CA LYS A 4 -22.10 -33.62 15.86
C LYS A 4 -22.82 -32.76 14.81
N LEU A 5 -24.11 -32.50 15.02
CA LEU A 5 -24.88 -31.58 14.17
C LEU A 5 -24.44 -30.12 14.37
N LEU A 6 -24.13 -29.72 15.62
CA LEU A 6 -23.64 -28.37 15.94
C LEU A 6 -22.29 -28.05 15.28
N LEU A 7 -21.38 -29.04 15.24
CA LEU A 7 -20.08 -28.93 14.56
C LEU A 7 -20.22 -28.85 13.03
N MET A 8 -21.24 -29.48 12.46
CA MET A 8 -21.51 -29.42 11.01
C MET A 8 -22.08 -28.06 10.59
N VAL A 9 -22.89 -27.42 11.44
CA VAL A 9 -23.42 -26.07 11.20
C VAL A 9 -22.32 -25.00 11.33
N LEU A 10 -21.36 -25.18 12.24
CA LEU A 10 -20.22 -24.26 12.39
C LEU A 10 -19.23 -24.34 11.21
N GLY A 11 -19.11 -25.51 10.56
CA GLY A 11 -18.25 -25.71 9.38
C GLY A 11 -18.78 -25.07 8.09
N ILE A 12 -20.11 -24.89 7.97
CA ILE A 12 -20.74 -24.33 6.75
C ILE A 12 -20.65 -22.80 6.72
N ILE A 13 -20.54 -22.13 7.87
CA ILE A 13 -20.40 -20.67 7.95
C ILE A 13 -19.03 -20.19 7.40
N CYS A 14 -18.02 -21.07 7.35
CA CYS A 14 -16.69 -20.71 6.85
C CYS A 14 -16.54 -20.72 5.31
N CYS A 15 -17.56 -21.14 4.55
CA CYS A 15 -17.45 -21.28 3.08
C CYS A 15 -18.21 -20.21 2.28
N CYS A 16 -18.82 -19.20 2.93
CA CYS A 16 -19.69 -18.24 2.24
C CYS A 16 -19.29 -16.77 2.32
N ILE A 17 -18.11 -16.42 2.84
CA ILE A 17 -17.55 -15.06 2.67
C ILE A 17 -16.63 -15.03 1.43
N GLY A 18 -17.09 -15.62 0.34
CA GLY A 18 -16.72 -15.17 -1.00
C GLY A 18 -17.52 -13.92 -1.34
N SER A 19 -17.56 -12.93 -0.44
CA SER A 19 -18.05 -11.61 -0.82
C SER A 19 -17.09 -11.13 -1.89
N SER A 20 -17.64 -10.80 -3.05
CA SER A 20 -17.03 -9.83 -3.96
C SER A 20 -16.77 -8.56 -3.15
N LEU A 21 -15.65 -8.53 -2.44
CA LEU A 21 -15.10 -7.35 -1.80
C LEU A 21 -14.81 -6.41 -2.95
N LYS A 22 -15.81 -5.59 -3.32
CA LYS A 22 -15.51 -4.35 -4.01
C LYS A 22 -14.51 -3.67 -3.10
N ALA A 23 -13.29 -3.49 -3.59
CA ALA A 23 -12.29 -2.76 -2.85
C ALA A 23 -12.92 -1.45 -2.41
N GLN A 24 -13.04 -1.27 -1.09
CA GLN A 24 -13.54 -0.03 -0.53
C GLN A 24 -12.50 1.04 -0.81
N LYS A 25 -12.93 2.19 -1.34
CA LYS A 25 -11.99 3.29 -1.53
C LYS A 25 -11.50 3.75 -0.18
N LEU A 26 -10.20 3.99 -0.06
CA LEU A 26 -9.61 4.50 1.18
C LEU A 26 -10.22 5.84 1.57
N SER A 27 -10.56 6.68 0.59
CA SER A 27 -11.21 7.98 0.75
C SER A 27 -12.60 7.91 1.38
N ASP A 28 -13.28 6.76 1.31
CA ASP A 28 -14.57 6.54 1.96
C ASP A 28 -14.43 6.30 3.48
N LEU A 29 -13.23 6.00 3.97
CA LEU A 29 -12.95 5.77 5.39
C LEU A 29 -12.85 7.10 6.17
N PRO A 30 -13.21 7.11 7.47
CA PRO A 30 -12.87 8.21 8.36
C PRO A 30 -11.36 8.50 8.34
N LYS A 31 -10.96 9.77 8.46
CA LYS A 31 -9.56 10.19 8.30
C LYS A 31 -8.57 9.35 9.14
N ALA A 32 -8.85 9.15 10.43
CA ALA A 32 -7.97 8.39 11.30
C ALA A 32 -7.82 6.92 10.87
N GLU A 33 -8.91 6.29 10.43
CA GLU A 33 -8.91 4.92 9.94
C GLU A 33 -8.18 4.82 8.59
N ARG A 34 -8.41 5.77 7.68
CA ARG A 34 -7.69 5.89 6.42
C ARG A 34 -6.19 6.01 6.62
N GLU A 35 -5.76 6.92 7.49
CA GLU A 35 -4.34 7.17 7.77
C GLU A 35 -3.67 5.94 8.41
N ALA A 36 -4.36 5.27 9.34
CA ALA A 36 -3.88 4.03 9.92
C ALA A 36 -3.70 2.94 8.85
N LYS A 37 -4.68 2.77 7.94
CA LYS A 37 -4.61 1.79 6.85
C LYS A 37 -3.50 2.10 5.86
N LEU A 38 -3.33 3.37 5.48
CA LEU A 38 -2.25 3.82 4.61
C LEU A 38 -0.87 3.53 5.22
N LEU A 39 -0.71 3.80 6.52
CA LEU A 39 0.54 3.54 7.22
C LEU A 39 0.83 2.03 7.34
N GLU A 40 -0.19 1.22 7.61
CA GLU A 40 -0.09 -0.25 7.64
C GLU A 40 0.44 -0.78 6.30
N ILE A 41 -0.22 -0.44 5.19
CA ILE A 41 0.17 -0.86 3.83
C ILE A 41 1.61 -0.41 3.53
N ALA A 42 1.93 0.85 3.80
CA ALA A 42 3.25 1.40 3.50
C ALA A 42 4.36 0.77 4.33
N LYS A 43 4.11 0.48 5.61
CA LYS A 43 5.07 -0.22 6.49
C LYS A 43 5.29 -1.65 6.02
N GLU A 44 4.22 -2.38 5.67
CA GLU A 44 4.32 -3.74 5.16
C GLU A 44 5.20 -3.80 3.90
N VAL A 45 5.05 -2.83 2.99
CA VAL A 45 5.92 -2.70 1.81
C VAL A 45 7.36 -2.40 2.23
N TYR A 46 7.58 -1.35 3.03
CA TYR A 46 8.91 -0.84 3.34
C TYR A 46 9.74 -1.79 4.22
N GLN A 47 9.08 -2.65 5.01
CA GLN A 47 9.71 -3.65 5.86
C GLN A 47 10.11 -4.94 5.12
N ARG A 48 9.78 -5.08 3.82
CA ARG A 48 10.22 -6.26 3.04
C ARG A 48 11.75 -6.35 3.02
N ASP A 49 12.28 -7.56 3.10
CA ASP A 49 13.73 -7.83 3.22
C ASP A 49 14.58 -7.10 2.17
N ARG A 50 14.08 -7.01 0.93
CA ARG A 50 14.76 -6.32 -0.17
C ARG A 50 15.00 -4.82 0.06
N PHE A 51 14.25 -4.19 0.96
CA PHE A 51 14.37 -2.76 1.29
C PHE A 51 15.06 -2.52 2.64
N LYS A 52 15.49 -3.59 3.33
CA LYS A 52 16.08 -3.50 4.68
C LYS A 52 17.28 -2.56 4.77
N ALA A 53 18.08 -2.45 3.71
CA ALA A 53 19.20 -1.50 3.67
C ALA A 53 18.76 -0.03 3.75
N PHE A 54 17.56 0.27 3.26
CA PHE A 54 16.97 1.61 3.26
C PHE A 54 16.07 1.86 4.45
N TYR A 55 15.62 0.82 5.16
CA TYR A 55 14.67 0.95 6.27
C TYR A 55 15.22 1.87 7.38
N ARG A 56 14.41 2.85 7.78
CA ARG A 56 14.71 3.80 8.86
C ARG A 56 13.48 3.98 9.74
N GLU A 57 13.67 3.92 11.05
CA GLU A 57 12.67 4.29 12.05
C GLU A 57 13.03 5.65 12.66
N TYR A 58 13.03 6.69 11.82
CA TYR A 58 13.33 8.06 12.24
C TYR A 58 12.16 8.98 11.93
N GLY A 59 11.76 9.79 12.92
CA GLY A 59 10.64 10.71 12.81
C GLY A 59 9.29 10.02 12.64
N GLU A 60 8.23 10.82 12.55
CA GLU A 60 6.89 10.32 12.27
C GLU A 60 6.66 10.29 10.75
N PRO A 61 6.20 9.16 10.19
CA PRO A 61 5.75 9.12 8.81
C PRO A 61 4.58 10.07 8.59
N PHE A 62 4.54 10.72 7.43
CA PHE A 62 3.46 11.66 7.07
C PHE A 62 2.87 11.32 5.70
N ILE A 63 1.61 11.72 5.50
CA ILE A 63 0.82 11.36 4.33
C ILE A 63 0.53 12.62 3.52
N THR A 64 0.74 12.54 2.21
CA THR A 64 0.27 13.54 1.25
C THR A 64 -0.63 12.89 0.23
N GLU A 65 -1.61 13.61 -0.28
CA GLU A 65 -2.50 13.14 -1.35
C GLU A 65 -2.26 13.92 -2.64
N PHE A 66 -2.58 13.30 -3.78
CA PHE A 66 -2.63 13.98 -5.07
C PHE A 66 -3.73 13.39 -5.95
N VAL A 67 -4.19 14.21 -6.89
CA VAL A 67 -5.17 13.82 -7.91
C VAL A 67 -4.43 13.43 -9.18
N TYR A 68 -4.72 12.23 -9.69
CA TYR A 68 -4.09 11.72 -10.89
C TYR A 68 -4.53 12.53 -12.13
N PRO A 69 -3.60 13.06 -12.95
CA PRO A 69 -3.92 14.13 -13.90
C PRO A 69 -4.47 13.67 -15.26
N TYR A 70 -4.32 12.40 -15.62
CA TYR A 70 -4.70 11.86 -16.94
C TYR A 70 -5.23 10.43 -16.85
N ASP A 71 -5.86 9.94 -17.92
CA ASP A 71 -6.24 8.53 -18.02
C ASP A 71 -5.02 7.70 -18.44
N ASP A 72 -4.74 6.64 -17.69
CA ASP A 72 -3.62 5.75 -17.94
C ASP A 72 -4.10 4.43 -18.52
N ASN A 73 -3.92 4.27 -19.83
CA ASN A 73 -4.28 3.07 -20.57
C ASN A 73 -3.06 2.25 -20.99
N ASP A 74 -1.85 2.64 -20.54
CA ASP A 74 -0.63 1.92 -20.88
C ASP A 74 -0.45 0.71 -19.94
N PRO A 75 -0.53 -0.54 -20.44
CA PRO A 75 -0.36 -1.72 -19.61
C PRO A 75 1.02 -1.83 -18.94
N GLU A 76 2.03 -1.12 -19.46
CA GLU A 76 3.37 -1.05 -18.88
C GLU A 76 3.50 0.03 -17.79
N SER A 77 2.51 0.93 -17.66
CA SER A 77 2.53 1.96 -16.63
C SER A 77 2.30 1.37 -15.23
N ILE A 78 3.04 1.91 -14.25
CA ILE A 78 2.85 1.65 -12.82
C ILE A 78 1.42 1.97 -12.34
N SER A 79 0.77 2.91 -13.02
CA SER A 79 -0.57 3.39 -12.73
C SER A 79 -1.59 2.92 -13.76
N TYR A 80 -1.30 1.84 -14.51
CA TYR A 80 -2.22 1.29 -15.49
C TYR A 80 -3.64 1.14 -14.93
N GLY A 81 -4.62 1.71 -15.62
CA GLY A 81 -6.03 1.71 -15.20
C GLY A 81 -6.42 2.86 -14.28
N ALA A 82 -5.48 3.72 -13.87
CA ALA A 82 -5.79 4.99 -13.22
C ALA A 82 -6.53 5.91 -14.20
N ARG A 83 -7.50 6.65 -13.67
CA ARG A 83 -8.29 7.64 -14.41
C ARG A 83 -7.96 9.03 -13.93
N LYS A 84 -8.13 10.01 -14.81
CA LYS A 84 -8.08 11.42 -14.44
C LYS A 84 -9.07 11.68 -13.31
N GLY A 85 -8.61 12.34 -12.25
CA GLY A 85 -9.43 12.65 -11.08
C GLY A 85 -9.33 11.62 -9.96
N ASP A 86 -8.67 10.49 -10.17
CA ASP A 86 -8.48 9.51 -9.11
C ASP A 86 -7.51 9.99 -8.03
N ILE A 87 -7.74 9.56 -6.79
CA ILE A 87 -6.91 9.93 -5.65
C ILE A 87 -5.77 8.91 -5.50
N MET A 88 -4.59 9.41 -5.18
CA MET A 88 -3.44 8.61 -4.76
C MET A 88 -2.82 9.23 -3.51
N TYR A 89 -2.28 8.38 -2.65
CA TYR A 89 -1.59 8.79 -1.43
C TYR A 89 -0.12 8.47 -1.53
N LYS A 90 0.71 9.32 -0.91
CA LYS A 90 2.13 9.09 -0.69
C LYS A 90 2.39 9.07 0.80
N VAL A 91 2.90 7.96 1.30
CA VAL A 91 3.34 7.82 2.69
C VAL A 91 4.84 8.01 2.73
N HIS A 92 5.30 9.06 3.39
CA HIS A 92 6.69 9.47 3.45
C HIS A 92 7.32 8.97 4.75
N PHE A 93 8.46 8.30 4.63
CA PHE A 93 9.29 7.86 5.76
C PHE A 93 10.52 8.77 5.84
N PRO A 94 10.64 9.62 6.88
CA PRO A 94 11.80 10.48 7.03
C PRO A 94 13.06 9.71 7.48
N TYR A 95 14.21 10.37 7.38
CA TYR A 95 15.45 9.96 8.04
C TYR A 95 16.05 11.15 8.79
N ASP A 96 16.98 10.87 9.70
CA ASP A 96 17.73 11.89 10.41
C ASP A 96 18.84 12.46 9.50
N ARG A 97 18.54 13.60 8.87
CA ARG A 97 19.46 14.31 7.96
C ARG A 97 20.72 14.86 8.64
N THR A 98 20.80 14.80 9.98
CA THR A 98 22.01 15.18 10.72
C THR A 98 22.97 14.00 10.90
N LYS A 99 22.48 12.76 10.72
CA LYS A 99 23.27 11.51 10.89
C LYS A 99 23.70 10.88 9.58
N GLU A 100 22.89 11.03 8.55
CA GLU A 100 23.18 10.52 7.22
C GLU A 100 22.67 11.50 6.17
N VAL A 101 23.13 11.34 4.93
CA VAL A 101 22.63 12.08 3.78
C VAL A 101 22.24 11.05 2.73
N MET A 102 20.99 11.13 2.28
CA MET A 102 20.48 10.41 1.13
C MET A 102 20.27 11.40 -0.02
N GLU A 103 20.16 10.89 -1.24
CA GLU A 103 19.93 11.75 -2.41
C GLU A 103 18.56 12.43 -2.35
N ALA A 104 17.55 11.72 -1.83
CA ALA A 104 16.23 12.26 -1.56
C ALA A 104 16.15 12.88 -0.14
N LYS A 105 15.07 13.64 0.09
CA LYS A 105 14.77 14.27 1.39
C LYS A 105 14.05 13.34 2.37
N TYR A 106 13.89 12.07 2.00
CA TYR A 106 13.21 11.01 2.76
C TYR A 106 13.94 9.69 2.55
N ALA A 107 13.70 8.75 3.47
CA ALA A 107 14.25 7.40 3.40
C ALA A 107 13.49 6.54 2.39
N ALA A 108 12.18 6.70 2.37
CA ALA A 108 11.29 6.10 1.38
C ALA A 108 9.99 6.87 1.22
N VAL A 109 9.33 6.70 0.09
CA VAL A 109 7.95 7.10 -0.16
C VAL A 109 7.21 5.94 -0.82
N VAL A 110 6.06 5.55 -0.27
CA VAL A 110 5.21 4.52 -0.89
C VAL A 110 3.99 5.18 -1.50
N THR A 111 3.73 4.92 -2.78
CA THR A 111 2.54 5.40 -3.49
C THR A 111 1.43 4.37 -3.39
N ILE A 112 0.24 4.77 -2.92
CA ILE A 112 -0.91 3.88 -2.71
C ILE A 112 -2.12 4.42 -3.48
N TYR A 113 -2.79 3.52 -4.21
CA TYR A 113 -3.96 3.85 -5.00
C TYR A 113 -5.24 3.80 -4.16
N ASP A 114 -6.00 4.89 -4.14
CA ASP A 114 -7.20 5.05 -3.29
C ASP A 114 -8.25 3.97 -3.51
N LYS A 115 -8.52 3.62 -4.78
CA LYS A 115 -9.62 2.72 -5.14
C LYS A 115 -9.41 1.28 -4.69
N THR A 116 -8.16 0.83 -4.64
CA THR A 116 -7.81 -0.58 -4.44
C THR A 116 -7.05 -0.82 -3.14
N GLY A 117 -6.46 0.23 -2.56
CA GLY A 117 -5.48 0.11 -1.48
C GLY A 117 -4.17 -0.55 -1.92
N GLU A 118 -3.94 -0.68 -3.23
CA GLU A 118 -2.71 -1.26 -3.75
C GLU A 118 -1.56 -0.25 -3.66
N ALA A 119 -0.44 -0.70 -3.08
CA ALA A 119 0.83 0.01 -3.20
C ALA A 119 1.41 -0.20 -4.62
N LEU A 120 1.60 0.89 -5.36
CA LEU A 120 2.04 0.89 -6.75
C LEU A 120 3.56 0.82 -6.86
N ASP A 121 4.24 1.68 -6.09
CA ASP A 121 5.69 1.83 -6.08
C ASP A 121 6.22 2.18 -4.69
N ILE A 122 7.53 2.00 -4.53
CA ILE A 122 8.32 2.60 -3.47
C ILE A 122 9.49 3.39 -4.09
N PHE A 123 9.59 4.66 -3.73
CA PHE A 123 10.73 5.51 -4.05
C PHE A 123 11.69 5.55 -2.86
N LEU A 124 12.93 5.14 -3.07
CA LEU A 124 13.94 5.00 -2.03
C LEU A 124 14.82 6.24 -1.92
N GLY A 125 15.46 6.44 -0.77
CA GLY A 125 16.30 7.60 -0.49
C GLY A 125 17.48 7.80 -1.46
N ASN A 126 17.88 6.76 -2.21
CA ASN A 126 18.89 6.83 -3.27
C ASN A 126 18.31 7.13 -4.66
N ASN A 127 17.10 7.70 -4.75
CA ASN A 127 16.40 8.01 -5.99
C ASN A 127 16.05 6.82 -6.91
N TYR A 128 16.06 5.59 -6.40
CA TYR A 128 15.51 4.45 -7.15
C TYR A 128 14.01 4.29 -6.88
N ILE A 129 13.24 4.14 -7.96
CA ILE A 129 11.82 3.75 -7.92
C ILE A 129 11.74 2.25 -8.19
N ILE A 130 11.01 1.54 -7.34
CA ILE A 130 10.75 0.12 -7.48
C ILE A 130 9.25 -0.10 -7.66
N ILE A 131 8.88 -0.68 -8.80
CA ILE A 131 7.50 -1.01 -9.16
C ILE A 131 7.07 -2.27 -8.41
N LEU A 132 6.04 -2.18 -7.58
CA LEU A 132 5.65 -3.27 -6.66
C LEU A 132 4.82 -4.35 -7.34
N LYS A 133 4.09 -4.01 -8.40
CA LYS A 133 3.28 -4.95 -9.18
C LYS A 133 4.14 -6.06 -9.83
N GLU A 134 5.28 -5.69 -10.41
CA GLU A 134 6.23 -6.62 -11.04
C GLU A 134 6.89 -7.59 -10.05
N ILE A 135 6.93 -7.24 -8.76
CA ILE A 135 7.56 -8.05 -7.72
C ILE A 135 6.66 -9.20 -7.30
N LYS A 136 5.35 -8.93 -7.16
CA LYS A 136 4.35 -9.97 -6.82
C LYS A 136 4.36 -11.13 -7.82
N GLU A 137 4.75 -10.86 -9.06
CA GLU A 137 4.84 -11.86 -10.13
C GLU A 137 6.07 -12.76 -10.03
N LYS A 138 7.15 -12.29 -9.39
CA LYS A 138 8.43 -13.01 -9.26
C LYS A 138 8.59 -13.79 -7.94
N GLU A 139 7.69 -13.57 -6.98
CA GLU A 139 7.67 -14.26 -5.68
C GLU A 139 6.72 -15.48 -5.65
N LYS A 140 6.12 -15.86 -6.79
CA LYS A 140 5.34 -17.10 -6.98
C LYS A 140 6.16 -18.18 -7.67
#